data_AF-A0A7X2FR82-F1
#
_entry.id   AF-A0A7X2FR82-F1
#
_cell.length_a   1.000
_cell.length_b   1.000
_cell.length_c   1.000
_cell.angle_alpha   90.00
_cell.angle_beta   90.00
_cell.angle_gamma   90.00
#
_symmetry.space_group_name_H-M   'P 1'
#
loop_
_entity.id
_entity.type
_entity.pdbx_description
1 polymer ?
#
loop_
_entity_poly.entity_id
_entity_poly.type
_entity_poly.pdbx_seq_one_letter_code
_entity_poly.pdbx_strand_id
1 'polypeptide(L)' 'MNRKPARSPKHHSPVLSDEEMRCLRRSAWLRQGVIVIRPEDIKDDWTRRAVVNEAERLFGARREVQ' A
#
# COMPACT_ATOMS: atom_id res chain seq x y z
N MET A 1 15.52 33.28 29.69
CA MET A 1 15.89 32.96 28.30
C MET A 1 15.19 31.67 27.89
N ASN A 2 14.00 31.73 27.26
CA ASN A 2 13.25 30.53 26.87
C ASN A 2 13.47 30.24 25.38
N ARG A 3 14.30 29.24 25.06
CA ARG A 3 14.42 28.72 23.69
C ARG A 3 13.22 27.81 23.40
N LYS A 4 12.31 28.25 22.53
CA LYS A 4 11.25 27.41 21.96
C LYS A 4 11.90 26.24 21.19
N PRO A 5 11.41 24.99 21.31
CA PRO A 5 11.97 23.88 20.56
C PRO A 5 11.70 24.07 19.05
N ALA A 6 12.74 23.84 18.25
CA ALA A 6 12.63 23.84 16.79
C ALA A 6 11.63 22.76 16.36
N ARG A 7 10.65 23.13 15.52
CA ARG A 7 9.71 22.18 14.93
C ARG A 7 10.50 21.18 14.09
N SER A 8 10.36 19.89 14.39
CA SER A 8 10.95 18.83 13.57
C SER A 8 10.46 18.94 12.12
N PRO A 9 11.33 18.79 11.12
CA PRO A 9 10.91 18.82 9.73
C PRO A 9 9.94 17.67 9.48
N LYS A 10 8.74 17.99 8.97
CA LYS A 10 7.79 16.99 8.49
C LYS A 10 8.42 16.32 7.27
N HIS A 11 8.84 15.06 7.41
CA HIS A 11 9.17 14.23 6.26
C HIS A 11 7.89 14.01 5.46
N HIS A 12 7.63 14.86 4.46
CA HIS A 12 6.75 14.47 3.37
C HIS A 12 7.47 13.33 2.65
N SER A 13 7.11 12.08 2.98
CA SER A 13 7.42 10.97 2.09
C SER A 13 6.91 11.38 0.71
N PRO A 14 7.76 11.37 -0.33
CA PRO A 14 7.29 11.70 -1.67
C PRO A 14 6.17 10.72 -2.02
N VAL A 15 5.00 11.25 -2.35
CA VAL A 15 3.92 10.45 -2.93
C VAL A 15 4.44 9.99 -4.28
N LEU A 16 4.76 8.70 -4.39
CA LEU A 16 5.22 8.11 -5.65
C LEU A 16 4.13 8.30 -6.71
N SER A 17 4.54 8.65 -7.92
CA SER A 17 3.62 8.66 -9.06
C SER A 17 3.04 7.27 -9.32
N ASP A 18 1.89 7.20 -9.98
CA ASP A 18 1.29 5.91 -10.36
C ASP A 18 2.25 5.03 -11.17
N GLU A 19 3.09 5.63 -12.00
CA GLU A 19 4.07 4.90 -12.82
C GLU A 19 5.21 4.32 -11.98
N GLU A 20 5.75 5.09 -11.03
CA GLU A 20 6.74 4.58 -10.07
C GLU A 20 6.14 3.45 -9.23
N MET A 21 4.89 3.59 -8.78
CA MET A 21 4.18 2.54 -8.07
C MET A 21 3.97 1.28 -8.92
N ARG A 22 3.70 1.42 -10.23
CA ARG A 22 3.61 0.27 -11.14
C ARG A 22 4.96 -0.42 -11.30
N CYS A 23 6.05 0.34 -11.43
CA CYS A 23 7.40 -0.22 -11.52
C CYS A 23 7.80 -0.99 -10.25
N LEU A 24 7.44 -0.47 -9.07
CA LEU A 24 7.67 -1.16 -7.79
C LEU A 24 6.83 -2.44 -7.69
N ARG A 25 5.54 -2.40 -8.03
CA ARG A 25 4.66 -3.58 -8.05
C ARG A 25 5.19 -4.65 -9.02
N ARG A 26 5.63 -4.24 -10.22
CA ARG A 26 6.27 -5.14 -11.19
C ARG A 26 7.55 -5.76 -10.64
N SER A 27 8.37 -4.96 -9.96
CA SER A 27 9.62 -5.44 -9.36
C SER A 27 9.37 -6.45 -8.23
N ALA A 28 8.37 -6.22 -7.39
CA ALA A 28 7.96 -7.17 -6.34
C ALA A 28 7.57 -8.52 -6.96
N TRP A 29 6.81 -8.52 -8.05
CA TRP A 29 6.46 -9.75 -8.76
C TRP A 29 7.70 -10.45 -9.33
N LEU A 30 8.48 -9.75 -10.16
CA LEU A 30 9.57 -10.36 -10.90
C LEU A 30 10.72 -10.83 -10.00
N ARG A 31 10.96 -10.16 -8.88
CA ARG A 31 12.14 -10.41 -8.03
C ARG A 31 11.81 -11.19 -6.75
N GLN A 32 10.61 -11.06 -6.22
CA GLN A 32 10.23 -11.63 -4.92
C GLN A 32 9.08 -12.63 -5.04
N GLY A 33 8.42 -12.72 -6.20
CA GLY A 33 7.22 -13.54 -6.37
C GLY A 33 6.01 -13.02 -5.58
N VAL A 34 6.07 -11.79 -5.07
CA VAL A 34 4.99 -11.16 -4.28
C VAL A 34 4.13 -10.30 -5.20
N ILE A 35 2.82 -10.49 -5.12
CA ILE A 35 1.85 -9.72 -5.89
C ILE A 35 1.28 -8.58 -5.05
N VAL A 36 1.26 -7.37 -5.61
CA VAL A 36 0.68 -6.17 -4.97
C VAL A 36 -0.35 -5.59 -5.94
N ILE A 37 -1.62 -5.89 -5.68
CA ILE A 37 -2.75 -5.46 -6.50
C ILE A 37 -3.77 -4.81 -5.57
N ARG A 38 -4.32 -3.68 -6.00
CA ARG A 38 -5.46 -3.09 -5.28
C ARG A 38 -6.72 -3.87 -5.65
N PRO A 39 -7.59 -4.24 -4.70
CA PRO A 39 -8.79 -5.04 -5.02
C PRO A 39 -9.63 -4.47 -6.16
N GLU A 40 -9.74 -3.14 -6.28
CA GLU A 40 -10.45 -2.45 -7.35
C GLU A 40 -9.84 -2.66 -8.75
N ASP A 41 -8.55 -2.98 -8.85
CA ASP A 41 -7.89 -3.28 -10.12
C ASP A 41 -8.21 -4.73 -10.60
N ILE A 42 -8.77 -5.59 -9.74
CA ILE A 42 -9.20 -6.96 -10.09
C ILE A 42 -10.59 -6.87 -10.72
N LYS A 43 -10.74 -7.26 -11.99
CA LYS A 43 -12.02 -7.16 -12.71
C LYS A 43 -13.05 -8.22 -12.30
N ASP A 44 -12.59 -9.43 -12.04
CA ASP A 44 -13.44 -10.56 -11.67
C ASP A 44 -13.84 -10.47 -10.19
N ASP A 45 -15.14 -10.45 -9.92
CA ASP A 45 -15.67 -10.23 -8.58
C ASP A 45 -15.36 -11.38 -7.62
N TRP A 46 -15.34 -12.62 -8.14
CA TRP A 46 -15.02 -13.81 -7.34
C TRP A 46 -13.55 -13.80 -6.93
N THR A 47 -12.65 -13.53 -7.87
CA THR A 47 -11.22 -13.41 -7.65
C THR A 47 -10.93 -12.29 -6.65
N ARG A 48 -11.60 -11.14 -6.80
CA ARG A 48 -11.46 -10.02 -5.87
C ARG A 48 -11.86 -10.43 -4.46
N ARG A 49 -13.00 -11.11 -4.30
CA ARG A 49 -13.47 -11.58 -3.00
C ARG A 49 -12.51 -12.59 -2.38
N ALA A 50 -12.02 -13.55 -3.15
CA ALA A 50 -11.10 -14.58 -2.66
C ALA A 50 -9.79 -13.98 -2.14
N VAL A 51 -9.21 -13.04 -2.89
CA VAL A 51 -7.97 -12.35 -2.49
C VAL A 51 -8.17 -11.50 -1.23
N VAL A 52 -9.29 -10.78 -1.12
CA VAL A 52 -9.61 -10.00 0.08
C VAL A 52 -9.78 -10.92 1.29
N ASN A 53 -10.57 -11.98 1.16
CA ASN A 53 -10.78 -12.94 2.26
C ASN A 53 -9.45 -13.54 2.72
N GLU A 54 -8.56 -13.90 1.79
CA GLU A 54 -7.25 -14.47 2.13
C GLU A 54 -6.35 -13.44 2.81
N ALA A 55 -6.38 -12.19 2.36
CA ALA A 55 -5.66 -11.10 3.03
C ALA A 55 -6.19 -10.84 4.44
N GLU A 56 -7.51 -10.86 4.65
CA GLU A 56 -8.12 -10.69 5.98
C GLU A 56 -7.79 -11.87 6.91
N ARG A 57 -7.77 -13.08 6.37
CA ARG A 57 -7.37 -14.29 7.11
C ARG A 57 -5.91 -14.22 7.59
N LEU A 58 -5.02 -13.68 6.77
CA LEU A 58 -3.58 -13.61 7.05
C LEU A 58 -3.18 -12.40 7.90
N PHE A 59 -3.78 -11.24 7.65
CA PHE A 59 -3.34 -9.95 8.20
C PHE A 59 -4.39 -9.26 9.08
N GLY A 60 -5.58 -9.85 9.21
CA GLY A 60 -6.72 -9.26 9.89
C GLY A 60 -7.54 -8.34 9.00
N ALA A 61 -8.70 -7.91 9.50
CA ALA A 61 -9.62 -7.05 8.78
C ALA A 61 -8.93 -5.75 8.32
N ARG A 62 -9.19 -5.34 7.08
CA ARG A 62 -8.71 -4.04 6.57
C ARG A 62 -9.33 -2.94 7.46
N ARG A 63 -8.49 -2.13 8.11
CA ARG A 63 -8.98 -0.90 8.77
C ARG A 63 -9.47 0.01 7.66
N GLU A 64 -10.78 0.25 7.59
CA GLU A 64 -11.32 1.31 6.75
C GLU A 64 -10.70 2.62 7.22
N VAL A 65 -9.82 3.18 6.41
CA VAL A 65 -9.40 4.57 6.58
C VAL A 65 -10.57 5.38 6.06
N GLN A 66 -11.40 5.85 6.98
CA GLN A 66 -12.40 6.89 6.74
C GLN A 66 -11.72 8.18 6.28
#